data_AF-W2KZW8-F1
#
_entry.id   AF-W2KZW8-F1
#
_cell.length_a   1.000
_cell.length_b   1.000
_cell.length_c   1.000
_cell.angle_alpha   90.00
_cell.angle_beta   90.00
_cell.angle_gamma   90.00
#
_symmetry.space_group_name_H-M   'P 1'
#
loop_
_entity.id
_entity.type
_entity.pdbx_description
1 polymer ?
#
loop_
_entity_poly.entity_id
_entity_poly.type
_entity_poly.pdbx_seq_one_letter_code
_entity_poly.pdbx_strand_id
1 'polypeptide(L)'
;MSEDSVAQLEDASDEDEDVVRVLALVAGYYGHTCFDKQPFHNSILTGSDWVAEIIEGNPTRMFRSYRMTKPVFRRFCAALDNADRQTPWSRVSVEEKAAIFLYRIAKNASNSDLQERFNTAEKPFI
;
A
#
# COMPACT_ATOMS: atom_id res chain seq x y z
N MET A 1 -37.65 27.12 49.01
CA MET A 1 -37.80 25.71 49.42
C MET A 1 -38.12 24.91 48.18
N SER A 2 -37.40 23.90 47.73
CA SER A 2 -36.11 23.26 48.01
C SER A 2 -36.02 22.21 46.90
N GLU A 3 -35.07 22.32 45.98
CA GLU A 3 -33.85 21.47 45.95
C GLU A 3 -34.16 19.97 46.04
N ASP A 4 -34.25 19.35 44.87
CA ASP A 4 -34.02 17.92 44.56
C ASP A 4 -33.58 17.90 43.08
N SER A 5 -32.45 18.48 42.70
CA SER A 5 -31.07 18.11 43.03
C SER A 5 -30.77 16.63 42.70
N VAL A 6 -30.37 16.40 41.44
CA VAL A 6 -29.14 15.67 41.10
C VAL A 6 -28.92 14.36 41.87
N ALA A 7 -29.45 13.25 41.36
CA ALA A 7 -28.85 11.91 41.52
C ALA A 7 -29.64 10.88 40.70
N GLN A 8 -29.33 10.76 39.40
CA GLN A 8 -29.53 9.53 38.63
C GLN A 8 -28.57 9.55 37.43
N LEU A 9 -27.31 9.85 37.75
CA LEU A 9 -26.15 9.49 36.95
C LEU A 9 -25.31 8.63 37.89
N GLU A 10 -25.54 7.32 37.89
CA GLU A 10 -24.65 6.29 38.43
C GLU A 10 -25.41 4.96 38.45
N ASP A 11 -25.45 4.30 37.29
CA ASP A 11 -25.27 2.85 37.24
C ASP A 11 -24.78 2.52 35.82
N ALA A 12 -23.55 2.94 35.53
CA ALA A 12 -22.78 2.25 34.50
C ALA A 12 -22.44 0.91 35.13
N SER A 13 -23.06 -0.15 34.64
CA SER A 13 -22.77 -1.53 35.05
C SER A 13 -21.25 -1.70 35.11
N ASP A 14 -20.72 -2.37 36.14
CA ASP A 14 -19.29 -2.71 36.22
C ASP A 14 -18.78 -3.38 34.92
N GLU A 15 -19.67 -4.07 34.21
CA GLU A 15 -19.41 -4.66 32.89
C GLU A 15 -19.14 -3.60 31.80
N ASP A 16 -19.82 -2.45 31.84
CA ASP A 16 -19.59 -1.33 30.91
C ASP A 16 -18.26 -0.62 31.21
N GLU A 17 -17.87 -0.50 32.49
CA GLU A 17 -16.56 0.07 32.86
C GLU A 17 -15.41 -0.83 32.39
N ASP A 18 -15.53 -2.15 32.55
CA ASP A 18 -14.55 -3.11 32.07
C ASP A 18 -14.46 -3.12 30.54
N VAL A 19 -15.58 -3.04 29.84
CA VAL A 19 -15.60 -2.91 28.37
C VAL A 19 -14.88 -1.63 27.93
N VAL A 20 -15.13 -0.50 28.59
CA VAL A 20 -14.45 0.78 28.30
C VAL A 20 -12.95 0.69 28.56
N ARG A 21 -12.52 0.04 29.65
CA ARG A 21 -11.09 -0.17 29.97
C ARG A 21 -10.40 -1.06 28.94
N VAL A 22 -11.03 -2.15 28.53
CA VAL A 22 -10.52 -3.03 27.46
C VAL A 22 -10.43 -2.25 26.15
N LEU A 23 -11.45 -1.46 25.81
CA LEU A 23 -11.45 -0.64 24.60
C LEU A 23 -10.32 0.39 24.61
N ALA A 24 -10.08 1.06 25.76
CA ALA A 24 -9.01 2.03 25.93
C ALA A 24 -7.61 1.40 25.82
N LEU A 25 -7.42 0.21 26.39
CA LEU A 25 -6.17 -0.57 26.26
C LEU A 25 -5.91 -0.98 24.81
N VAL A 26 -6.93 -1.50 24.13
CA VAL A 26 -6.85 -1.88 22.72
C VAL A 26 -6.57 -0.65 21.86
N ALA A 27 -7.29 0.46 22.06
CA ALA A 27 -7.09 1.71 21.34
C ALA A 27 -5.70 2.31 21.60
N GLY A 28 -5.20 2.25 22.84
CA GLY A 28 -3.84 2.69 23.19
C GLY A 28 -2.76 1.82 22.57
N TYR A 29 -2.93 0.49 22.58
CA TYR A 29 -2.02 -0.46 21.93
C TYR A 29 -1.99 -0.29 20.41
N TYR A 30 -3.16 -0.21 19.78
CA TYR A 30 -3.27 0.06 18.35
C TYR A 30 -2.78 1.47 18.01
N GLY A 31 -3.03 2.47 18.85
CA GLY A 31 -2.47 3.80 18.70
C GLY A 31 -0.95 3.74 18.64
N HIS A 32 -0.30 3.22 19.67
CA HIS A 32 1.16 3.10 19.72
C HIS A 32 1.72 2.33 18.52
N THR A 33 1.14 1.17 18.18
CA THR A 33 1.63 0.33 17.07
C THR A 33 1.31 0.89 15.67
N CYS A 34 0.26 1.69 15.53
CA CYS A 34 -0.13 2.27 14.25
C CYS A 34 0.50 3.65 14.00
N PHE A 35 0.88 4.38 15.05
CA PHE A 35 1.58 5.66 14.92
C PHE A 35 3.09 5.49 14.74
N ASP A 36 3.72 4.52 15.42
CA ASP A 36 5.15 4.21 15.25
C ASP A 36 5.39 3.20 14.11
N LYS A 37 4.82 3.44 12.94
CA LYS A 37 5.07 2.61 11.75
C LYS A 37 6.48 2.86 11.22
N GLN A 38 7.41 1.97 11.56
CA GLN A 38 8.70 1.94 10.88
C GLN A 38 8.50 1.56 9.41
N PRO A 39 9.12 2.30 8.46
CA PRO A 39 9.04 1.96 7.04
C PRO A 39 9.70 0.59 6.82
N PHE A 40 8.89 -0.40 6.44
CA PHE A 40 9.36 -1.77 6.21
C PHE A 40 10.17 -1.90 4.92
N HIS A 41 9.77 -1.18 3.87
CA HIS A 41 10.46 -1.16 2.58
C HIS A 41 11.25 0.15 2.45
N ASN A 42 12.57 0.07 2.65
CA ASN A 42 13.50 1.20 2.62
C ASN A 42 14.34 1.26 1.32
N SER A 43 13.91 0.56 0.26
CA SER A 43 14.57 0.59 -1.04
C SER A 43 14.68 2.03 -1.56
N ILE A 44 15.89 2.41 -1.97
CA ILE A 44 16.19 3.72 -2.61
C ILE A 44 15.46 3.85 -3.96
N LEU A 45 15.20 2.71 -4.59
CA LEU A 45 14.54 2.63 -5.89
C LEU A 45 13.03 2.57 -5.69
N THR A 46 12.34 3.57 -6.25
CA THR A 46 10.88 3.58 -6.33
C THR A 46 10.41 2.55 -7.37
N GLY A 47 9.13 2.14 -7.28
CA GLY A 47 8.56 1.21 -8.26
C GLY A 47 8.67 1.72 -9.69
N SER A 48 8.43 3.02 -9.92
CA SER A 48 8.60 3.66 -11.23
C SER A 48 10.06 3.67 -11.72
N ASP A 49 11.03 3.98 -10.84
CA ASP A 49 12.45 3.93 -11.18
C ASP A 49 12.89 2.49 -11.55
N TRP A 50 12.40 1.49 -10.83
CA TRP A 50 12.70 0.08 -11.12
C TRP A 50 12.14 -0.36 -12.48
N VAL A 51 10.91 0.07 -12.81
CA VAL A 51 10.30 -0.20 -14.11
C VAL A 51 11.10 0.44 -15.23
N ALA A 52 11.54 1.70 -15.06
CA ALA A 52 12.41 2.37 -16.01
C ALA A 52 13.74 1.62 -16.22
N GLU A 53 14.36 1.14 -15.14
CA GLU A 53 15.60 0.35 -15.19
C GLU A 53 15.42 -0.96 -15.97
N ILE A 54 14.27 -1.63 -15.85
CA ILE A 54 13.99 -2.86 -16.60
C ILE A 54 13.76 -2.58 -18.08
N ILE A 55 13.03 -1.49 -18.39
CA ILE A 55 12.68 -1.10 -19.77
C ILE A 55 13.90 -0.57 -20.54
N GLU A 56 14.77 0.20 -19.88
CA GLU A 56 15.95 0.80 -20.51
C GLU A 56 17.20 -0.07 -20.38
N GLY A 57 17.21 -1.03 -19.46
CA GLY A 57 18.32 -1.93 -19.23
C GLY A 57 18.43 -3.07 -20.25
N ASN A 58 19.00 -4.18 -19.78
CA ASN A 58 19.31 -5.33 -20.62
C ASN A 58 18.03 -6.05 -21.14
N PRO A 59 17.90 -6.29 -22.46
CA PRO A 59 16.74 -6.97 -23.04
C PRO A 59 16.47 -8.38 -22.48
N THR A 60 17.52 -9.13 -22.14
CA THR A 60 17.42 -10.44 -21.48
C THR A 60 16.84 -10.31 -20.08
N ARG A 61 17.22 -9.26 -19.34
CA ARG A 61 16.63 -8.97 -18.02
C ARG A 61 15.16 -8.64 -18.16
N MET A 62 14.79 -7.82 -19.14
CA MET A 62 13.38 -7.52 -19.43
C MET A 62 12.57 -8.78 -19.74
N PHE A 63 13.08 -9.65 -20.62
CA PHE A 63 12.39 -10.89 -20.96
C PHE A 63 12.29 -11.84 -19.75
N ARG A 64 13.32 -11.92 -18.91
CA ARG A 64 13.27 -12.73 -17.68
C ARG A 64 12.27 -12.19 -16.65
N SER A 65 12.08 -10.88 -16.59
CA SER A 65 11.20 -10.22 -15.62
C SER A 65 9.75 -10.15 -16.08
N TYR A 66 9.48 -9.82 -17.34
CA TYR A 66 8.13 -9.57 -17.86
C TYR A 66 7.68 -10.58 -18.93
N ARG A 67 8.53 -11.52 -19.33
CA ARG A 67 8.27 -12.50 -20.41
C ARG A 67 7.94 -11.87 -21.76
N MET A 68 8.34 -10.62 -21.95
CA MET A 68 8.13 -9.89 -23.20
C MET A 68 9.30 -8.95 -23.48
N THR A 69 9.40 -8.52 -24.74
CA THR A 69 10.40 -7.55 -25.19
C THR A 69 9.86 -6.12 -25.09
N LYS A 70 10.77 -5.13 -25.08
CA LYS A 70 10.43 -3.69 -24.99
C LYS A 70 9.35 -3.22 -25.97
N PRO A 71 9.40 -3.59 -27.28
CA PRO A 71 8.37 -3.18 -28.23
C PRO A 71 7.00 -3.76 -27.89
N VAL A 72 6.94 -5.02 -27.43
CA VAL A 72 5.69 -5.68 -27.04
C VAL A 72 5.12 -5.06 -25.78
N PHE A 73 5.98 -4.77 -24.79
CA PHE A 73 5.57 -4.10 -23.55
C PHE A 73 4.96 -2.72 -23.80
N ARG A 74 5.55 -1.91 -24.67
CA ARG A 74 4.98 -0.59 -25.03
C ARG A 74 3.61 -0.71 -25.69
N ARG A 75 3.43 -1.68 -26.59
CA ARG A 75 2.12 -1.94 -27.23
C ARG A 75 1.09 -2.42 -26.20
N PHE A 76 1.51 -3.26 -25.25
CA PHE A 76 0.66 -3.70 -24.15
C PHE A 76 0.21 -2.53 -23.27
N CYS A 77 1.14 -1.64 -22.88
CA CYS A 77 0.80 -0.45 -22.10
C CYS A 77 -0.13 0.49 -22.87
N ALA A 78 0.11 0.73 -24.15
CA ALA A 78 -0.79 1.54 -24.97
C ALA A 78 -2.20 0.93 -25.08
N ALA A 79 -2.32 -0.40 -25.17
CA ALA A 79 -3.62 -1.06 -25.17
C ALA A 79 -4.35 -0.91 -23.82
N LEU A 80 -3.61 -0.97 -22.70
CA LEU A 80 -4.16 -0.74 -21.36
C LEU A 80 -4.60 0.71 -21.17
N ASP A 81 -3.79 1.67 -21.62
CA ASP A 81 -4.10 3.10 -21.51
C ASP A 81 -5.37 3.47 -22.28
N ASN A 82 -5.54 2.91 -23.49
CA ASN A 82 -6.76 3.07 -24.27
C ASN A 82 -8.01 2.41 -23.62
N ALA A 83 -7.81 1.43 -22.74
CA ALA A 83 -8.87 0.72 -22.04
C ALA A 83 -9.15 1.28 -20.65
N ASP A 84 -8.24 2.07 -20.06
CA ASP A 84 -8.36 2.57 -18.69
C ASP A 84 -9.41 3.70 -18.64
N ARG A 85 -10.62 3.34 -18.21
CA ARG A 85 -11.62 4.31 -17.76
C ARG A 85 -11.16 4.83 -16.40
N GLN A 86 -10.45 5.97 -16.43
CA GLN A 86 -9.98 6.77 -15.27
C GLN A 86 -10.24 6.12 -13.92
N THR A 87 -9.37 5.19 -13.54
CA THR A 87 -9.42 4.59 -12.21
C THR A 87 -8.84 5.57 -11.18
N PRO A 88 -9.39 5.65 -9.94
CA PRO A 88 -8.93 6.56 -8.89
C PRO A 88 -7.47 6.32 -8.43
N TRP A 89 -6.81 5.27 -8.94
CA TRP A 89 -5.38 4.99 -8.78
C TRP A 89 -4.50 5.88 -9.67
N SER A 90 -4.71 7.20 -9.60
CA SER A 90 -3.98 8.21 -10.38
C SER A 90 -2.48 8.28 -10.06
N ARG A 91 -2.03 7.68 -8.96
CA ARG A 91 -0.64 7.79 -8.47
C ARG A 91 0.34 6.78 -9.09
N VAL A 92 -0.16 5.76 -9.77
CA VAL A 92 0.66 4.68 -10.35
C VAL A 92 0.51 4.71 -11.87
N SER A 93 1.63 4.75 -12.59
CA SER A 93 1.59 4.80 -14.05
C SER A 93 1.05 3.50 -14.66
N VAL A 94 0.55 3.57 -15.90
CA VAL A 94 0.09 2.38 -16.63
C VAL A 94 1.22 1.38 -16.79
N GLU A 95 2.44 1.84 -17.03
CA GLU A 95 3.63 0.99 -17.12
C GLU A 95 3.92 0.26 -15.80
N GLU A 96 3.76 0.93 -14.66
CA GLU A 96 4.00 0.33 -13.36
C GLU A 96 2.92 -0.70 -13.02
N LYS A 97 1.64 -0.39 -13.28
CA LYS A 97 0.53 -1.37 -13.17
C LYS A 97 0.78 -2.60 -14.04
N ALA A 98 1.18 -2.38 -15.30
CA ALA A 98 1.52 -3.45 -16.24
C ALA A 98 2.71 -4.27 -15.74
N ALA A 99 3.76 -3.62 -15.26
CA ALA A 99 4.96 -4.27 -14.77
C ALA A 99 4.70 -5.11 -13.52
N ILE A 100 3.88 -4.63 -12.57
CA ILE A 100 3.45 -5.40 -11.39
C ILE A 100 2.75 -6.69 -11.82
N PHE A 101 1.75 -6.57 -12.70
CA PHE A 101 0.98 -7.71 -13.19
C PHE A 101 1.89 -8.73 -13.89
N LEU A 102 2.71 -8.26 -14.82
CA LEU A 102 3.60 -9.12 -15.60
C LEU A 102 4.68 -9.77 -14.73
N TYR A 103 5.26 -9.04 -13.78
CA TYR A 103 6.24 -9.59 -12.85
C TYR A 103 5.62 -10.66 -11.95
N ARG A 104 4.41 -10.42 -11.42
CA ARG A 104 3.65 -11.39 -10.63
C ARG A 104 3.50 -12.71 -11.37
N ILE A 105 2.97 -12.69 -12.59
CA ILE A 105 2.73 -13.92 -13.36
C ILE A 105 4.02 -14.56 -13.88
N ALA A 106 5.02 -13.76 -14.25
CA ALA A 106 6.28 -14.25 -14.82
C ALA A 106 7.16 -14.99 -13.81
N LYS A 107 7.07 -14.58 -12.54
CA LYS A 107 7.90 -15.06 -11.43
C LYS A 107 7.13 -15.84 -10.38
N ASN A 108 5.80 -15.89 -10.48
CA ASN A 108 4.92 -16.33 -9.39
C ASN A 108 5.25 -15.60 -8.07
N ALA A 109 5.53 -14.29 -8.18
CA ALA A 109 6.03 -13.50 -7.07
C ALA A 109 4.99 -13.39 -5.95
N SER A 110 5.42 -13.33 -4.68
CA SER A 110 4.52 -13.10 -3.54
C SER A 110 4.06 -11.63 -3.48
N ASN A 111 3.09 -11.30 -2.60
CA ASN A 111 2.70 -9.89 -2.44
C ASN A 111 3.83 -9.10 -1.75
N SER A 112 4.56 -9.74 -0.85
CA SER A 112 5.74 -9.17 -0.20
C SER A 112 6.84 -8.83 -1.22
N ASP A 113 7.09 -9.73 -2.18
CA ASP A 113 8.09 -9.50 -3.25
C ASP A 113 7.70 -8.31 -4.13
N LEU A 114 6.41 -8.12 -4.37
CA LEU A 114 5.90 -6.99 -5.14
C LEU A 114 6.09 -5.69 -4.36
N GLN A 115 5.76 -5.66 -3.07
CA GLN A 115 5.92 -4.45 -2.27
C GLN A 115 7.39 -4.05 -2.10
N GLU A 116 8.31 -5.02 -2.07
CA GLU A 116 9.76 -4.75 -2.02
C GLU A 116 10.24 -4.06 -3.30
N ARG A 117 9.72 -4.46 -4.47
CA ARG A 117 10.17 -3.97 -5.79
C ARG A 117 9.40 -2.74 -6.28
N PHE A 118 8.10 -2.71 -6.03
CA PHE A 118 7.17 -1.69 -6.50
C PHE A 118 6.70 -0.83 -5.34
N ASN A 119 7.66 -0.33 -4.57
CA ASN A 119 7.35 0.59 -3.49
C ASN A 119 7.10 1.99 -4.06
N THR A 120 5.93 2.55 -3.80
CA THR A 120 5.59 3.94 -4.13
C THR A 120 5.90 4.89 -2.96
N ALA A 121 6.74 4.48 -2.00
CA ALA A 121 7.24 5.38 -0.99
C ALA A 121 7.89 6.59 -1.67
N GLU A 122 7.21 7.73 -1.56
CA GLU A 122 7.70 9.03 -1.96
C GLU A 122 9.07 9.22 -1.29
N LYS A 123 10.13 9.42 -2.10
CA LYS A 123 11.48 9.61 -1.56
C LYS A 123 11.38 10.74 -0.52
N PRO A 124 11.71 10.49 0.77
CA PRO A 124 11.84 11.60 1.70
C PRO A 124 12.93 12.50 1.15
N PHE A 125 12.62 13.79 1.03
CA PHE A 125 13.59 14.83 0.70
C PHE A 125 14.68 14.79 1.79
N ILE A 126 15.85 14.25 1.44
CA ILE A 126 17.09 14.42 2.19
C ILE A 126 17.99 15.32 1.35
#